data_AF-A0A7X1KD23-F1
#
_entry.id   AF-A0A7X1KD23-F1
#
_cell.length_a   1.000
_cell.length_b   1.000
_cell.length_c   1.000
_cell.angle_alpha   90.00
_cell.angle_beta   90.00
_cell.angle_gamma   90.00
#
_symmetry.space_group_name_H-M   'P 1'
#
loop_
_entity.id
_entity.type
_entity.pdbx_description
1 polymer ?
#
loop_
_entity_poly.entity_id
_entity_poly.type
_entity_poly.pdbx_seq_one_letter_code
_entity_poly.pdbx_strand_id
1 'polypeptide(L)'
;MEAAPDQTSEPADTAADAAAAPSPDPMTRMILADLVLRGGGALMRRAVEQNLLGRTLGKGKAQKIIKGRTMGQTLLGTAVARIATRSVPGAIIVGGGLLAKALYDRKKGKKG
;
A
#
# COMPACT_ATOMS: atom_id res chain seq x y z
N MET A 1 -14.49 -39.31 28.05
CA MET A 1 -15.37 -38.14 27.87
C MET A 1 -14.78 -37.06 28.75
N GLU A 2 -14.17 -35.98 28.28
CA GLU A 2 -14.05 -35.38 26.96
C GLU A 2 -12.79 -34.50 26.98
N ALA A 3 -12.18 -34.32 25.81
CA ALA A 3 -10.98 -33.55 25.46
C ALA A 3 -11.05 -32.06 25.91
N ALA A 4 -10.02 -31.21 25.95
CA ALA A 4 -8.57 -31.19 25.72
C ALA A 4 -8.07 -29.85 26.31
N PRO A 5 -6.78 -29.68 26.66
CA PRO A 5 -6.21 -28.37 26.95
C PRO A 5 -6.12 -27.56 25.64
N ASP A 6 -6.75 -26.39 25.62
CA ASP A 6 -6.77 -25.50 24.46
C ASP A 6 -5.33 -25.03 24.14
N GLN A 7 -4.92 -25.27 22.90
CA GLN A 7 -3.55 -25.19 22.44
C GLN A 7 -3.14 -23.75 22.11
N THR A 8 -2.06 -23.31 22.76
CA THR A 8 -0.83 -22.81 22.13
C THR A 8 -0.91 -21.78 21.00
N SER A 9 -0.26 -20.63 21.25
CA SER A 9 0.50 -19.76 20.31
C SER A 9 -0.29 -19.04 19.19
N GLU A 10 -0.24 -17.73 19.02
CA GLU A 10 0.97 -16.97 18.66
C GLU A 10 0.82 -15.44 18.88
N PRO A 11 1.95 -14.73 19.08
CA PRO A 11 2.02 -13.30 19.41
C PRO A 11 1.92 -12.43 18.15
N ALA A 12 0.72 -12.26 17.60
CA ALA A 12 0.48 -11.37 16.46
C ALA A 12 -0.43 -10.16 16.78
N ASP A 13 -1.07 -10.14 17.96
CA ASP A 13 -1.97 -9.07 18.37
C ASP A 13 -1.26 -7.80 18.88
N THR A 14 0.06 -7.87 19.09
CA THR A 14 0.82 -6.78 19.74
C THR A 14 1.31 -5.68 18.80
N ALA A 15 1.28 -5.87 17.47
CA ALA A 15 1.78 -4.83 16.55
C ALA A 15 0.77 -3.70 16.25
N ALA A 16 -0.50 -3.85 16.65
CA ALA A 16 -1.56 -2.90 16.30
C ALA A 16 -2.55 -2.56 17.44
N ASP A 17 -2.27 -2.94 18.69
CA ASP A 17 -3.19 -2.64 19.79
C ASP A 17 -3.04 -1.20 20.35
N ALA A 18 -1.82 -0.66 20.45
CA ALA A 18 -1.59 0.38 21.47
C ALA A 18 -0.76 1.60 21.05
N ALA A 19 -0.99 2.13 19.85
CA ALA A 19 -0.62 3.52 19.57
C ALA A 19 -1.90 4.35 19.34
N ALA A 20 -2.73 4.40 20.38
CA ALA A 20 -4.01 5.12 20.47
C ALA A 20 -5.07 4.69 19.45
N ALA A 21 -5.79 3.60 19.73
CA ALA A 21 -7.08 3.40 19.09
C ALA A 21 -7.94 4.66 19.36
N PRO A 22 -8.35 5.41 18.33
CA PRO A 22 -8.90 6.74 18.48
C PRO A 22 -10.24 6.76 19.24
N SER A 23 -10.89 5.60 19.38
CA SER A 23 -11.98 5.37 20.31
C SER A 23 -12.00 3.92 20.80
N PRO A 24 -12.34 3.65 22.07
CA PRO A 24 -12.55 2.30 22.60
C PRO A 24 -13.84 1.64 22.10
N ASP A 25 -14.78 2.42 21.54
CA ASP A 25 -15.99 1.90 20.91
C ASP A 25 -15.69 1.26 19.52
N PRO A 26 -16.00 -0.03 19.31
CA PRO A 26 -15.74 -0.73 18.05
C PRO A 26 -16.47 -0.12 16.84
N MET A 27 -17.65 0.48 17.05
CA MET A 27 -18.39 1.13 15.97
C MET A 27 -17.68 2.41 15.50
N THR A 28 -17.26 3.25 16.44
CA THR A 28 -16.53 4.48 16.14
C THR A 28 -15.16 4.19 15.50
N ARG A 29 -14.47 3.11 15.90
CA ARG A 29 -13.24 2.63 15.24
C ARG A 29 -13.48 2.27 13.77
N MET A 30 -14.61 1.64 13.45
CA MET A 30 -14.96 1.28 12.06
C MET A 30 -15.31 2.51 11.22
N ILE A 31 -16.03 3.47 11.79
CA ILE A 31 -16.34 4.74 11.12
C ILE A 31 -15.06 5.52 10.84
N LEU A 32 -14.16 5.61 11.82
CA LEU A 32 -12.88 6.30 11.63
C LEU A 32 -11.99 5.58 10.62
N ALA A 33 -11.97 4.25 10.65
CA ALA A 33 -11.25 3.46 9.66
C ALA A 33 -11.79 3.70 8.25
N ASP A 34 -13.11 3.66 8.02
CA ASP A 34 -13.71 3.95 6.71
C ASP A 34 -13.41 5.38 6.25
N LEU A 35 -13.45 6.35 7.18
CA LEU A 35 -13.14 7.74 6.90
C LEU A 35 -11.67 7.94 6.52
N VAL A 36 -10.74 7.29 7.21
CA VAL A 36 -9.31 7.34 6.88
C VAL A 36 -9.05 6.64 5.54
N LEU A 37 -9.66 5.48 5.29
CA LEU A 37 -9.51 4.75 4.04
C LEU A 37 -10.06 5.56 2.85
N ARG A 38 -11.23 6.21 2.99
CA ARG A 38 -11.82 7.07 1.95
C ARG A 38 -11.09 8.40 1.80
N GLY A 39 -10.76 9.07 2.89
CA GLY A 39 -10.17 10.42 2.89
C GLY A 39 -8.67 10.42 2.56
N GLY A 40 -7.92 9.48 3.16
CA GLY A 40 -6.47 9.38 3.01
C GLY A 40 -6.04 9.04 1.58
N GLY A 41 -6.77 8.16 0.89
CA GLY A 41 -6.45 7.76 -0.48
C GLY A 41 -6.52 8.90 -1.49
N ALA A 42 -7.53 9.77 -1.38
CA ALA A 42 -7.71 10.92 -2.26
C ALA A 42 -6.61 11.98 -2.07
N LEU A 43 -6.22 12.24 -0.82
CA LEU A 43 -5.12 13.15 -0.50
C LEU A 43 -3.78 12.61 -0.99
N MET A 44 -3.52 11.32 -0.76
CA MET A 44 -2.30 10.65 -1.22
C MET A 44 -2.18 10.70 -2.74
N ARG A 45 -3.27 10.47 -3.46
CA ARG A 45 -3.29 10.55 -4.93
C ARG A 45 -2.96 11.96 -5.43
N ARG A 46 -3.54 13.01 -4.83
CA ARG A 46 -3.22 14.40 -5.18
C ARG A 46 -1.77 14.75 -4.91
N ALA A 47 -1.22 14.31 -3.78
CA ALA A 47 0.19 14.52 -3.45
C ALA A 47 1.12 13.84 -4.48
N VAL A 48 0.78 12.62 -4.91
CA VAL A 48 1.51 11.89 -5.95
C VAL A 48 1.40 12.61 -7.29
N GLU A 49 0.20 13.03 -7.70
CA GLU A 49 -0.01 13.78 -8.94
C GLU A 49 0.79 15.09 -8.95
N GLN A 50 0.74 15.88 -7.88
CA GLN A 50 1.50 17.12 -7.75
C GLN A 50 3.02 16.88 -7.72
N ASN A 51 3.50 15.82 -7.07
CA ASN A 51 4.93 15.50 -7.01
C ASN A 51 5.46 14.98 -8.37
N LEU A 52 4.69 14.19 -9.11
CA LEU A 52 5.10 13.71 -10.45
C LEU A 52 5.00 14.81 -11.53
N LEU A 53 3.92 15.59 -11.52
CA LEU A 53 3.71 16.71 -12.46
C LEU A 53 4.64 17.88 -12.15
N GLY A 54 4.91 18.13 -10.87
CA GLY A 54 5.72 19.26 -10.41
C GLY A 54 7.23 19.06 -10.51
N ARG A 55 7.73 17.81 -10.52
CA ARG A 55 9.20 17.57 -10.49
C ARG A 55 9.84 17.19 -11.81
N THR A 56 9.23 16.37 -12.67
CA THR A 56 10.04 15.76 -13.76
C THR A 56 9.29 15.18 -14.97
N LEU A 57 7.98 14.91 -14.90
CA LEU A 57 7.29 14.14 -15.94
C LEU A 57 6.36 15.03 -16.78
N GLY A 58 6.92 15.83 -17.68
CA GLY A 58 6.12 16.63 -18.62
C GLY A 58 5.07 15.77 -19.34
N LYS A 59 3.87 16.32 -19.58
CA LYS A 59 2.68 15.61 -20.10
C LYS A 59 2.99 14.64 -21.26
N GLY A 60 3.88 15.04 -22.17
CA GLY A 60 4.30 14.20 -23.31
C GLY A 60 5.12 12.96 -22.96
N LYS A 61 5.99 13.01 -21.93
CA LYS A 61 6.75 11.82 -21.46
C LYS A 61 5.82 10.83 -20.76
N ALA A 62 4.89 11.33 -19.94
CA ALA A 62 3.88 10.49 -19.28
C ALA A 62 3.04 9.72 -20.32
N GLN A 63 2.56 10.41 -21.36
CA GLN A 63 1.82 9.77 -22.46
C GLN A 63 2.63 8.71 -23.20
N LYS A 64 3.91 8.95 -23.48
CA LYS A 64 4.77 7.94 -24.13
C LYS A 64 4.95 6.69 -23.26
N ILE A 65 5.11 6.85 -21.95
CA ILE A 65 5.25 5.72 -21.01
C ILE A 65 3.95 4.91 -20.90
N ILE A 66 2.80 5.59 -20.89
CA ILE A 66 1.50 4.92 -20.87
C ILE A 66 1.26 4.17 -22.18
N LYS A 67 1.56 4.81 -23.33
CA LYS A 67 1.33 4.27 -24.67
C LYS A 67 2.29 3.13 -25.05
N GLY A 68 3.47 3.08 -24.43
CA GLY A 68 4.45 2.00 -24.61
C GLY A 68 4.19 0.74 -23.77
N ARG A 69 3.15 0.72 -22.93
CA ARG A 69 2.82 -0.44 -22.09
C ARG A 69 2.07 -1.49 -22.91
N THR A 70 2.53 -2.73 -22.87
CA THR A 70 1.83 -3.85 -23.51
C THR A 70 0.55 -4.24 -22.74
N MET A 71 -0.42 -4.85 -23.42
CA MET A 71 -1.68 -5.32 -22.82
C MET A 71 -1.43 -6.23 -21.59
N GLY A 72 -0.43 -7.11 -21.69
CA GLY A 72 -0.03 -8.01 -20.60
C GLY A 72 0.53 -7.29 -19.38
N GLN A 73 1.34 -6.23 -19.58
CA GLN A 73 1.84 -5.41 -18.46
C GLN A 73 0.72 -4.65 -17.74
N THR A 74 -0.32 -4.24 -18.47
CA THR A 74 -1.50 -3.62 -17.86
C THR A 74 -2.27 -4.62 -17.00
N LEU A 75 -2.50 -5.83 -17.51
CA LEU A 75 -3.19 -6.91 -16.78
C LEU A 75 -2.41 -7.38 -15.55
N LEU A 76 -1.10 -7.55 -15.69
CA LEU A 76 -0.24 -7.90 -14.56
C LEU A 76 -0.25 -6.78 -13.51
N GLY A 77 -0.18 -5.52 -13.96
CA GLY A 77 -0.26 -4.36 -13.07
C GLY A 77 -1.57 -4.30 -12.28
N THR A 78 -2.71 -4.59 -12.91
CA THR A 78 -4.01 -4.60 -12.22
C THR A 78 -4.16 -5.80 -11.28
N ALA A 79 -3.63 -6.97 -11.64
CA ALA A 79 -3.63 -8.14 -10.75
C ALA A 79 -2.82 -7.89 -9.48
N VAL A 80 -1.59 -7.38 -9.63
CA VAL A 80 -0.73 -7.03 -8.49
C VAL A 80 -1.36 -5.93 -7.63
N ALA A 81 -1.97 -4.91 -8.25
CA ALA A 81 -2.69 -3.88 -7.53
C ALA A 81 -3.84 -4.45 -6.68
N ARG A 82 -4.62 -5.40 -7.22
CA ARG A 82 -5.67 -6.07 -6.44
C ARG A 82 -5.14 -6.85 -5.25
N ILE A 83 -4.02 -7.54 -5.40
CA ILE A 83 -3.38 -8.27 -4.28
C ILE A 83 -2.95 -7.30 -3.19
N ALA A 84 -2.38 -6.16 -3.58
CA ALA A 84 -1.99 -5.11 -2.65
C ALA A 84 -3.19 -4.46 -1.95
N THR A 85 -4.34 -4.29 -2.62
CA THR A 85 -5.52 -3.63 -2.02
C THR A 85 -6.44 -4.58 -1.26
N ARG A 86 -6.38 -5.90 -1.51
CA ARG A 86 -7.30 -6.87 -0.91
C ARG A 86 -6.87 -7.30 0.50
N SER A 87 -5.61 -7.06 0.88
CA SER A 87 -5.09 -7.51 2.18
C SER A 87 -3.96 -6.63 2.69
N VAL A 88 -3.89 -6.46 4.02
CA VAL A 88 -2.80 -5.73 4.69
C VAL A 88 -1.44 -6.41 4.47
N PRO A 89 -1.30 -7.75 4.60
CA PRO A 89 -0.04 -8.41 4.30
C PRO A 89 0.41 -8.23 2.83
N GLY A 90 -0.53 -8.32 1.88
CA GLY A 90 -0.25 -8.08 0.47
C GLY A 90 0.21 -6.65 0.19
N ALA A 91 -0.41 -5.66 0.84
CA ALA A 91 -0.01 -4.26 0.75
C ALA A 91 1.43 -4.04 1.24
N ILE A 92 1.80 -4.67 2.36
CA ILE A 92 3.15 -4.55 2.94
C ILE A 92 4.19 -5.17 2.00
N ILE A 93 3.95 -6.38 1.49
CA ILE A 93 4.90 -7.07 0.61
C ILE A 93 5.06 -6.30 -0.70
N VAL A 94 3.96 -5.96 -1.37
CA VAL A 94 4.01 -5.29 -2.68
C VAL A 94 4.52 -3.85 -2.52
N GLY A 95 3.97 -3.10 -1.56
CA GLY A 95 4.38 -1.73 -1.29
C GLY A 95 5.82 -1.64 -0.81
N GLY A 96 6.23 -2.51 0.10
CA GLY A 96 7.60 -2.61 0.62
C GLY A 96 8.60 -3.01 -0.46
N GLY A 97 8.28 -3.99 -1.31
CA GLY A 97 9.12 -4.39 -2.44
C GLY A 97 9.31 -3.26 -3.46
N LEU A 98 8.24 -2.54 -3.79
CA LEU A 98 8.30 -1.37 -4.68
C LEU A 98 9.12 -0.23 -4.07
N LEU A 99 8.95 0.04 -2.78
CA LEU A 99 9.71 1.07 -2.07
C LEU A 99 11.21 0.71 -2.01
N ALA A 100 11.53 -0.53 -1.65
CA ALA A 100 12.90 -1.04 -1.64
C ALA A 100 13.55 -0.94 -3.02
N LYS A 101 12.82 -1.31 -4.09
CA LYS A 101 13.26 -1.16 -5.48
C LYS A 101 13.56 0.30 -5.82
N ALA A 102 12.67 1.22 -5.47
CA ALA A 102 12.86 2.64 -5.75
C ALA A 102 14.11 3.22 -5.04
N LEU A 103 14.33 2.84 -3.78
CA LEU A 103 15.53 3.24 -3.04
C LEU A 103 16.81 2.62 -3.62
N TYR A 104 16.75 1.35 -4.05
CA TYR A 104 17.85 0.68 -4.72
C TYR A 104 18.22 1.36 -6.04
N ASP A 105 17.25 1.62 -6.90
CA ASP A 105 17.48 2.26 -8.21
C ASP A 105 18.05 3.68 -8.04
N ARG A 106 17.58 4.42 -7.03
CA ARG A 106 18.12 5.75 -6.70
C ARG A 106 19.57 5.68 -6.21
N LYS A 107 19.93 4.66 -5.43
CA LYS A 107 21.31 4.44 -4.96
C LYS A 107 22.23 4.02 -6.12
N LYS A 108 21.73 3.18 -7.03
CA LYS A 108 22.51 2.64 -8.15
C LYS A 108 22.67 3.65 -9.28
N GLY A 109 21.63 4.40 -9.61
CA GLY A 109 21.67 5.49 -10.60
C GLY A 109 22.48 6.72 -10.18
N LYS A 110 22.98 6.75 -8.94
CA LYS A 110 23.92 7.77 -8.43
C LYS A 110 25.39 7.33 -8.49
N LYS A 111 25.63 6.04 -8.79
CA LYS A 111 26.97 5.43 -8.93
C LYS A 111 27.36 5.18 -10.40
N GLY A 112 26.47 5.51 -11.35
CA GLY A 112 26.74 5.51 -12.78
C GLY A 112 26.86 6.93 -13.30
#